data_AF-A0A2W5SQQ0-F1
#
_entry.id   AF-A0A2W5SQQ0-F1
#
_cell.length_a   1.000
_cell.length_b   1.000
_cell.length_c   1.000
_cell.angle_alpha   90.00
_cell.angle_beta   90.00
_cell.angle_gamma   90.00
#
_symmetry.space_group_name_H-M   'P 1'
#
loop_
_entity.id
_entity.type
_entity.pdbx_description
1 polymer ?
#
loop_
_entity_poly.entity_id
_entity_poly.type
_entity_poly.pdbx_seq_one_letter_code
_entity_poly.pdbx_strand_id
1 'polypeptide(L)' 'MTTKKQRGLRPRSRTAKPVSIIFSDSSESTVKADRVKTSIALDQKLYRRFKAYAAQEGVKVYELMEEGMRTIMDKTTNVR' A
#
# COMPACT_ATOMS: atom_id res chain seq x y z
N MET A 1 -34.15 55.43 15.46
CA MET A 1 -32.92 55.46 14.66
C MET A 1 -32.81 54.16 13.88
N THR A 2 -32.91 54.22 12.55
CA THR A 2 -32.96 53.07 11.64
C THR A 2 -31.59 52.86 11.01
N THR A 3 -30.97 51.70 11.22
CA THR A 3 -29.71 51.33 10.55
C THR A 3 -29.92 50.13 9.63
N LYS A 4 -29.48 50.35 8.38
CA LYS A 4 -29.71 49.55 7.18
C LYS A 4 -29.01 48.20 7.24
N LYS A 5 -29.75 47.16 6.80
CA LYS A 5 -29.23 45.84 6.37
C LYS A 5 -28.06 46.00 5.41
N GLN A 6 -26.87 45.55 5.81
CA GLN A 6 -25.79 45.25 4.86
C GLN A 6 -25.88 43.76 4.47
N ARG A 7 -26.29 43.54 3.22
CA ARG A 7 -26.28 42.22 2.58
C ARG A 7 -24.81 41.84 2.35
N GLY A 8 -24.31 40.90 3.13
CA GLY A 8 -22.98 40.32 2.92
C GLY A 8 -22.86 39.76 1.50
N LEU A 9 -21.85 40.24 0.77
CA LEU A 9 -21.40 39.69 -0.50
C LEU A 9 -21.02 38.22 -0.29
N ARG A 10 -21.82 37.28 -0.81
CA ARG A 10 -21.44 35.86 -0.86
C ARG A 10 -20.31 35.70 -1.88
N PRO A 11 -19.10 35.27 -1.48
CA PRO A 11 -18.06 34.94 -2.45
C PRO A 11 -18.49 33.71 -3.25
N ARG A 12 -18.35 33.82 -4.57
CA ARG A 12 -18.68 32.78 -5.55
C ARG A 12 -18.09 31.43 -5.15
N SER A 13 -18.93 30.40 -5.16
CA SER A 13 -18.56 29.00 -5.12
C SER A 13 -17.47 28.71 -6.16
N ARG A 14 -16.22 28.60 -5.73
CA ARG A 14 -15.19 27.89 -6.49
C ARG A 14 -15.35 26.42 -6.16
N THR A 15 -16.34 25.78 -6.80
CA THR A 15 -16.30 24.32 -6.97
C THR A 15 -15.11 24.01 -7.88
N ALA A 16 -13.93 23.90 -7.27
CA ALA A 16 -12.81 23.25 -7.89
C ALA A 16 -13.23 21.79 -8.10
N LYS A 17 -13.70 21.45 -9.29
CA LYS A 17 -13.84 20.05 -9.69
C LYS A 17 -12.41 19.48 -9.63
N PRO A 18 -12.11 18.49 -8.77
CA PRO A 18 -10.85 17.82 -8.88
C PRO A 18 -10.81 17.17 -10.27
N VAL A 19 -9.77 17.49 -11.04
CA VAL A 19 -9.42 16.77 -12.26
C VAL A 19 -9.10 15.36 -11.81
N SER A 20 -10.05 14.44 -11.96
CA SER A 20 -9.76 13.02 -11.80
C SER A 20 -8.88 12.63 -12.97
N ILE A 21 -7.56 12.71 -12.78
CA ILE A 21 -6.64 12.06 -13.69
C ILE A 21 -6.81 10.57 -13.41
N ILE A 22 -7.58 9.92 -14.29
CA ILE A 22 -7.69 8.47 -14.35
C ILE A 22 -6.34 8.00 -14.87
N PHE A 23 -5.43 7.65 -13.95
CA PHE A 23 -4.21 6.98 -14.31
C PHE A 23 -4.49 5.49 -14.47
N SER A 24 -4.44 5.10 -15.74
CA SER A 24 -3.86 3.85 -16.24
C SER A 24 -4.46 2.53 -15.78
N ASP A 25 -4.97 1.82 -16.79
CA ASP A 25 -4.82 0.38 -16.98
C ASP A 25 -3.86 -0.29 -15.98
N SER A 26 -4.44 -0.95 -14.99
CA SER A 26 -3.84 -2.16 -14.45
C SER A 26 -4.87 -3.26 -14.63
N SER A 27 -4.81 -3.90 -15.80
CA SER A 27 -5.34 -5.24 -16.01
C SER A 27 -4.50 -6.26 -15.21
N GLU A 28 -4.38 -6.07 -13.89
CA GLU A 28 -3.94 -7.14 -13.01
C GLU A 28 -5.11 -8.09 -12.85
N SER A 29 -5.09 -9.12 -13.69
CA SER A 29 -5.89 -10.31 -13.56
C SER A 29 -5.86 -10.76 -12.10
N THR A 30 -6.98 -10.62 -11.40
CA THR A 30 -7.17 -11.15 -10.06
C THR A 30 -7.25 -12.68 -10.15
N VAL A 31 -6.14 -13.33 -10.42
CA VAL A 31 -5.95 -14.73 -10.05
C VAL A 31 -5.95 -14.69 -8.53
N LYS A 32 -7.08 -15.06 -7.92
CA LYS A 32 -7.17 -15.23 -6.47
C LYS A 32 -6.24 -16.39 -6.11
N ALA A 33 -4.97 -16.07 -5.87
CA ALA A 33 -4.06 -17.02 -5.26
C ALA A 33 -4.68 -17.45 -3.94
N ASP A 34 -4.80 -18.75 -3.70
CA ASP A 34 -5.24 -19.31 -2.43
C ASP A 34 -4.22 -18.97 -1.35
N ARG A 35 -4.37 -17.77 -0.77
CA ARG A 35 -3.51 -17.25 0.28
C ARG A 35 -4.08 -17.63 1.64
N VAL A 36 -3.34 -18.45 2.36
CA VAL A 36 -3.63 -18.76 3.76
C VAL A 36 -3.02 -17.67 4.64
N LYS A 37 -3.80 -17.16 5.61
CA LYS A 37 -3.28 -16.21 6.61
C LYS A 37 -2.50 -17.00 7.65
N THR A 38 -1.24 -16.60 7.85
CA THR A 38 -0.35 -17.21 8.84
C THR A 38 0.24 -16.13 9.74
N SER A 39 0.35 -16.43 11.03
CA SER A 39 1.04 -15.58 12.01
C SER A 39 2.33 -16.26 12.45
N ILE A 40 3.42 -15.51 12.51
CA ILE A 40 4.75 -16.02 12.84
C ILE A 40 5.36 -15.13 13.94
N ALA A 41 5.91 -15.75 14.97
CA ALA A 41 6.71 -15.04 15.95
C ALA A 41 8.16 -14.91 15.44
N LEU A 42 8.63 -13.67 15.32
CA LEU A 42 10.01 -13.35 14.91
C LEU A 42 10.70 -12.56 16.02
N ASP A 43 12.03 -12.70 16.10
CA ASP A 43 12.83 -11.79 16.91
C ASP A 43 12.66 -10.35 16.42
N GLN A 44 12.58 -9.41 17.38
CA GLN A 44 12.31 -8.01 17.09
C GLN A 44 13.43 -7.37 16.24
N LYS A 45 14.70 -7.74 16.48
CA LYS A 45 15.82 -7.20 15.70
C LYS A 45 15.78 -7.72 14.27
N LEU A 46 15.45 -9.00 14.09
CA LEU A 46 15.28 -9.60 12.78
C LEU A 46 14.15 -8.92 11.99
N TYR A 47 12.99 -8.72 12.61
CA TYR A 47 11.86 -8.03 11.97
C TYR A 47 12.22 -6.61 11.52
N ARG A 48 12.99 -5.86 12.34
CA ARG A 48 13.45 -4.50 11.97
C ARG A 48 14.34 -4.52 10.72
N ARG A 49 15.23 -5.50 10.59
CA ARG A 49 16.09 -5.65 9.40
C ARG A 49 15.26 -5.98 8.16
N PHE A 50 14.31 -6.91 8.28
CA PHE A 50 13.37 -7.24 7.20
C PHE A 50 12.59 -6.01 6.74
N LYS A 51 12.08 -5.21 7.69
CA LYS A 51 11.33 -4.00 7.37
C LYS A 51 12.19 -2.96 6.64
N ALA A 52 13.44 -2.77 7.06
CA ALA A 52 14.36 -1.86 6.41
C ALA A 52 14.68 -2.31 4.97
N TYR A 53 14.95 -3.60 4.78
CA TYR A 53 15.22 -4.17 3.46
C TYR A 53 14.01 -4.08 2.53
N ALA A 54 12.82 -4.44 3.02
CA ALA A 54 11.58 -4.32 2.25
C ALA A 54 11.32 -2.87 1.81
N ALA A 55 11.60 -1.90 2.68
CA ALA A 55 11.47 -0.48 2.33
C ALA A 55 12.48 -0.03 1.27
N GLN A 56 13.71 -0.57 1.29
CA GLN A 56 14.73 -0.28 0.29
C GLN A 56 14.36 -0.84 -1.09
N GLU A 57 13.79 -2.04 -1.15
CA GLU A 57 13.38 -2.71 -2.39
C GLU A 57 11.98 -2.27 -2.87
N GLY A 58 11.25 -1.47 -2.10
CA GLY A 58 9.90 -1.02 -2.44
C GLY A 58 8.83 -2.13 -2.38
N VAL A 59 9.11 -3.23 -1.68
CA VAL A 59 8.21 -4.39 -1.54
C VAL A 59 7.60 -4.47 -0.15
N LYS A 60 6.55 -5.28 0.02
CA LYS A 60 5.98 -5.52 1.34
C LYS A 60 6.75 -6.60 2.09
N VAL A 61 6.80 -6.49 3.41
CA VAL A 61 7.55 -7.44 4.27
C VAL A 61 7.10 -8.89 4.06
N TYR A 62 5.81 -9.15 3.85
CA TYR A 62 5.33 -10.51 3.62
C TYR A 62 5.78 -11.09 2.28
N GLU A 63 5.94 -10.26 1.24
CA GLU A 63 6.39 -10.67 -0.10
C GLU A 63 7.85 -11.10 -0.02
N LEU A 64 8.65 -10.29 0.66
CA LEU A 64 10.05 -10.60 0.96
C LEU A 64 10.21 -11.88 1.80
N MET A 65 9.34 -12.09 2.79
CA MET A 65 9.34 -13.32 3.58
C MET A 65 8.97 -14.54 2.75
N GLU A 66 7.96 -14.43 1.88
CA GLU A 66 7.52 -15.52 1.00
C GLU A 66 8.61 -15.90 0.00
N GLU A 67 9.26 -14.92 -0.64
CA GLU A 67 10.38 -15.13 -1.55
C GLU A 67 11.58 -15.80 -0.85
N GLY A 68 11.92 -15.33 0.36
CA GLY A 68 12.97 -15.94 1.16
C GLY A 68 12.68 -17.40 1.51
N MET A 69 11.43 -17.72 1.86
CA MET A 69 11.00 -19.10 2.11
C MET A 69 11.09 -19.96 0.85
N ARG A 70 10.58 -19.49 -0.29
CA ARG A 70 10.68 -20.21 -1.57
C ARG A 70 12.13 -20.52 -1.93
N THR A 71 13.01 -19.54 -1.82
CA THR A 71 14.45 -19.71 -2.09
C THR A 71 15.09 -20.79 -1.23
N ILE A 72 14.72 -20.87 0.06
CA ILE A 72 15.23 -21.91 0.96
C ILE A 72 14.66 -23.29 0.58
N MET A 73 13.36 -23.37 0.27
CA MET A 73 12.74 -24.64 -0.13
C MET A 73 13.28 -25.16 -1.44
N ASP A 74 13.52 -24.29 -2.44
CA ASP A 74 14.09 -24.66 -3.73
C ASP A 74 15.52 -25.18 -3.57
N LYS A 75 16.34 -24.52 -2.74
CA LYS A 75 17.69 -25.00 -2.40
C LYS A 75 17.67 -26.36 -1.73
N THR A 76 16.69 -26.62 -0.87
CA THR A 76 16.56 -27.89 -0.14
C THR A 76 16.05 -29.00 -1.05
N THR A 77 15.20 -28.67 -2.02
CA THR A 77 14.60 -29.63 -2.96
C THR A 77 15.55 -30.01 -4.09
N ASN A 78 16.46 -29.11 -4.49
CA ASN A 78 17.52 -29.38 -5.47
C ASN A 78 18.74 -30.14 -4.89
N VAL A 79 18.68 -30.63 -3.65
CA VAL A 79 19.63 -31.60 -3.13
C VAL A 79 19.12 -33.01 -3.44
N ARG A 80 19.21 -33.41 -4.71
CA ARG A 80 19.08 -34.81 -5.16
C ARG A 80 20.02 -35.09 -6.32
#